data_AF-A0A7G9LZ65-F1
#
_entry.id   AF-A0A7G9LZ65-F1
#
_cell.length_a   1.000
_cell.length_b   1.000
_cell.length_c   1.000
_cell.angle_alpha   90.00
_cell.angle_beta   90.00
_cell.angle_gamma   90.00
#
_symmetry.space_group_name_H-M   'P 1'
#
loop_
_entity.id
_entity.type
_entity.pdbx_description
1 polymer ?
#
loop_
_entity_poly.entity_id
_entity_poly.type
_entity_poly.pdbx_seq_one_letter_code
_entity_poly.pdbx_strand_id
1 'polypeptide(L)'
;MFITKKKYDSYIGLYQKLAKETKTKMYIFGSLFYFFNSLILLTTFFNGLIAVLFLAGTLKGEYFDSGINPYKTALNESSMYVIITTILNSFITFLSALLSLFVFNKKYAFYKTKLQVMEFEYAYFQNKLYLYKDKNDFNAEFLLYARIIKILEVERFRTIELIQPEEKLETENNELTNEGEKNGK
;
A
#
# COMPACT_ATOMS: atom_id res chain seq x y z
N MET A 1 29.40 -4.19 -36.66
CA MET A 1 28.16 -3.78 -35.96
C MET A 1 27.86 -4.84 -34.91
N PHE A 2 28.33 -4.64 -33.67
CA PHE A 2 28.18 -5.62 -32.59
C PHE A 2 26.76 -5.57 -32.04
N ILE A 3 26.01 -6.65 -32.26
CA ILE A 3 24.71 -6.85 -31.62
C ILE A 3 24.98 -7.18 -30.15
N THR A 4 24.83 -6.20 -29.27
CA THR A 4 24.83 -6.37 -27.82
C THR A 4 23.56 -7.11 -27.40
N LYS A 5 23.55 -8.43 -27.50
CA LYS A 5 22.43 -9.26 -27.03
C LYS A 5 23.00 -10.51 -26.38
N LYS A 6 23.19 -10.47 -25.06
CA LYS A 6 23.40 -11.61 -24.14
C LYS A 6 23.53 -11.06 -22.72
N LYS A 7 22.42 -10.70 -22.07
CA LYS A 7 22.43 -10.34 -20.63
C LYS A 7 21.61 -11.30 -19.76
N TYR A 8 20.89 -12.25 -20.37
CA TYR A 8 20.07 -13.24 -19.67
C TYR A 8 20.03 -14.56 -20.45
N ASP A 9 21.14 -15.30 -20.43
CA ASP A 9 21.21 -16.62 -21.06
C ASP A 9 20.85 -17.77 -20.09
N SER A 10 20.75 -17.48 -18.80
CA SER A 10 20.41 -18.45 -17.74
C SER A 10 19.22 -17.97 -16.92
N TYR A 11 18.41 -18.92 -16.45
CA TYR A 11 17.27 -18.65 -15.57
C TYR A 11 17.69 -18.04 -14.23
N ILE A 12 18.94 -18.26 -13.78
CA ILE A 12 19.52 -17.56 -12.62
C ILE A 12 19.58 -16.05 -12.88
N GLY A 13 19.98 -15.64 -14.08
CA GLY A 13 20.02 -14.22 -14.45
C GLY A 13 18.63 -13.58 -14.43
N LEU A 14 17.60 -14.32 -14.89
CA LEU A 14 16.22 -13.87 -14.81
C LEU A 14 15.71 -13.76 -13.37
N TYR A 15 16.04 -14.73 -12.51
CA TYR A 15 15.78 -14.66 -11.08
C TYR A 15 16.42 -13.40 -10.44
N GLN A 16 17.71 -13.15 -10.70
CA GLN A 16 18.41 -11.99 -10.16
C GLN A 16 17.77 -10.67 -10.58
N LYS A 17 17.31 -10.59 -11.83
CA LYS A 17 16.56 -9.43 -12.34
C LYS A 17 15.26 -9.23 -11.54
N LEU A 18 14.46 -10.28 -11.37
CA LEU A 18 13.20 -10.23 -10.63
C LEU A 18 13.43 -9.87 -9.15
N ALA A 19 14.46 -10.43 -8.52
CA ALA A 19 14.82 -10.12 -7.14
C ALA A 19 15.23 -8.63 -7.00
N LYS A 20 16.03 -8.12 -7.93
CA LYS A 20 16.42 -6.70 -7.96
C LYS A 20 15.22 -5.79 -8.16
N GLU A 21 14.33 -6.09 -9.10
CA GLU A 21 13.10 -5.32 -9.33
C GLU A 21 12.20 -5.32 -8.10
N THR A 22 12.02 -6.47 -7.45
CA THR A 22 11.23 -6.62 -6.21
C THR A 22 11.84 -5.80 -5.07
N LYS A 23 13.17 -5.85 -4.92
CA LYS A 23 13.92 -5.06 -3.93
C LYS A 23 13.79 -3.56 -4.19
N THR A 24 13.91 -3.12 -5.44
CA THR A 24 13.69 -1.71 -5.82
C THR A 24 12.27 -1.26 -5.48
N LYS A 25 11.25 -2.06 -5.82
CA LYS A 25 9.86 -1.76 -5.46
C LYS A 25 9.67 -1.66 -3.95
N MET A 26 10.24 -2.59 -3.18
CA MET A 26 10.22 -2.54 -1.72
C MET A 26 10.79 -1.21 -1.20
N TYR A 27 11.95 -0.77 -1.70
CA TYR A 27 12.54 0.51 -1.27
C TYR A 27 11.70 1.72 -1.68
N ILE A 28 11.13 1.73 -2.89
CA ILE A 28 10.25 2.82 -3.35
C ILE A 28 9.04 2.94 -2.42
N PHE A 29 8.33 1.83 -2.18
CA PHE A 29 7.15 1.85 -1.32
C PHE A 29 7.48 2.14 0.14
N GLY A 30 8.62 1.65 0.65
CA GLY A 30 9.10 2.00 1.98
C GLY A 30 9.44 3.48 2.10
N SER A 31 10.14 4.06 1.12
CA SER A 31 10.49 5.48 1.09
C SER A 31 9.25 6.37 1.06
N LEU A 32 8.28 6.06 0.19
CA LEU A 32 7.01 6.77 0.13
C LEU A 32 6.27 6.70 1.46
N PHE A 33 6.21 5.51 2.09
CA PHE A 33 5.58 5.34 3.39
C PHE A 33 6.20 6.26 4.46
N TYR A 34 7.52 6.29 4.59
CA TYR A 34 8.18 7.17 5.57
C TYR A 34 8.04 8.65 5.21
N PHE A 35 8.14 9.00 3.93
CA PHE A 35 7.98 10.38 3.47
C PHE A 35 6.59 10.93 3.79
N PHE A 36 5.53 10.19 3.48
CA PHE A 36 4.16 10.61 3.77
C PHE A 36 3.88 10.69 5.27
N ASN A 37 4.42 9.76 6.08
CA ASN A 37 4.30 9.85 7.54
C ASN A 37 4.94 11.13 8.08
N SER A 38 6.16 11.46 7.64
CA SER A 38 6.84 12.69 8.02
C SER A 38 6.06 13.94 7.60
N LEU A 39 5.49 13.92 6.39
CA LEU A 39 4.66 15.03 5.89
C LEU A 39 3.41 15.23 6.76
N ILE A 40 2.75 14.14 7.17
CA ILE A 40 1.55 14.20 8.03
C ILE A 40 1.89 14.73 9.42
N LEU A 41 3.01 14.30 10.01
CA LEU A 41 3.48 14.85 11.29
C LEU A 41 3.75 16.36 11.18
N LEU A 42 4.38 16.80 10.09
CA LEU A 42 4.68 18.21 9.85
C LEU A 42 3.41 19.05 9.66
N THR A 43 2.45 18.57 8.85
CA THR A 43 1.19 19.29 8.62
C THR A 43 0.33 19.36 9.89
N THR A 44 0.28 18.28 10.67
CA THR A 44 -0.42 18.27 11.97
C THR A 44 0.20 19.26 12.94
N PHE A 45 1.53 19.34 12.98
CA PHE A 45 2.25 20.31 13.82
C PHE A 45 1.93 21.76 13.42
N PHE A 46 2.01 22.10 12.12
CA PHE A 46 1.68 23.46 11.66
C PHE A 46 0.20 23.81 11.86
N ASN A 47 -0.72 22.87 11.63
CA ASN A 47 -2.14 23.09 11.92
C ASN A 47 -2.37 23.35 13.42
N GLY A 48 -1.67 22.63 14.29
CA GLY A 48 -1.68 22.89 15.74
C GLY A 48 -1.21 24.31 16.08
N LEU A 49 -0.10 24.77 15.49
CA LEU A 49 0.40 26.13 15.68
C LEU A 49 -0.59 27.20 15.21
N ILE A 50 -1.18 27.02 14.02
CA ILE A 50 -2.18 27.96 13.48
C ILE A 50 -3.42 27.99 14.37
N ALA A 51 -3.89 26.83 14.85
CA ALA A 51 -5.03 26.74 15.74
C ALA A 51 -4.78 27.46 17.07
N VAL A 52 -3.60 27.28 17.68
CA VAL A 52 -3.21 27.97 18.92
C VAL A 52 -3.13 29.49 18.71
N LEU A 53 -2.48 29.94 17.63
CA LEU A 53 -2.39 31.37 17.30
C LEU A 53 -3.77 31.99 17.08
N PHE A 54 -4.65 31.27 16.39
CA PHE A 54 -6.03 31.71 16.18
C PHE A 54 -6.79 31.84 17.50
N LEU A 55 -6.73 30.81 18.36
CA LEU A 55 -7.40 30.81 19.67
C LEU A 55 -6.88 31.92 20.58
N ALA A 56 -5.57 32.18 20.55
CA ALA A 56 -4.96 33.28 21.27
C ALA A 56 -5.46 34.63 20.74
N GLY A 57 -5.59 34.78 19.42
CA GLY A 57 -6.10 35.99 18.77
C GLY A 57 -7.59 36.27 18.98
N THR A 58 -8.40 35.28 19.36
CA THR A 58 -9.83 35.47 19.68
C THR A 58 -10.09 35.85 21.14
N LEU A 59 -9.09 35.78 22.01
CA LEU A 59 -9.21 36.27 23.39
C LEU A 59 -9.51 37.77 23.41
N LYS A 60 -10.44 38.17 24.28
CA LYS A 60 -10.81 39.58 24.44
C LYS A 60 -9.63 40.41 24.96
N GLY A 61 -9.54 41.67 24.54
CA GLY A 61 -8.47 42.59 24.94
C GLY A 61 -8.37 42.83 26.46
N GLU A 62 -9.47 42.61 27.19
CA GLU A 62 -9.57 42.75 28.65
C GLU A 62 -8.65 41.79 29.43
N TYR A 63 -8.16 40.72 28.80
CA TYR A 63 -7.19 39.78 29.40
C TYR A 63 -5.73 40.28 29.31
N PHE A 64 -5.49 41.46 28.74
CA PHE A 64 -4.16 42.03 28.53
C PHE A 64 -4.07 43.42 29.16
N ASP A 65 -2.96 43.72 29.85
CA ASP A 65 -2.75 44.97 30.59
C ASP A 65 -2.88 46.23 29.71
N SER A 66 -2.64 46.12 28.40
CA SER A 66 -2.76 47.20 27.43
C SER A 66 -4.16 47.32 26.80
N GLY A 67 -5.09 46.41 27.10
CA GLY A 67 -6.40 46.32 26.43
C GLY A 67 -6.35 45.85 24.97
N ILE A 68 -5.15 45.62 24.42
CA ILE A 68 -4.91 45.25 23.02
C ILE A 68 -4.36 43.82 23.01
N ASN A 69 -5.05 42.91 22.31
CA ASN A 69 -4.57 41.53 22.13
C ASN A 69 -3.42 41.51 21.10
N PRO A 70 -2.17 41.18 21.51
CA PRO A 70 -1.02 41.17 20.61
C PRO A 70 -1.03 40.01 19.61
N TYR A 71 -1.91 39.03 19.80
CA TYR A 71 -2.07 37.85 18.93
C TYR A 71 -3.18 38.03 17.89
N LYS A 72 -3.81 39.20 17.81
CA LYS A 72 -4.83 39.48 16.81
C LYS A 72 -4.19 39.56 15.42
N THR A 73 -4.59 38.68 14.51
CA THR A 73 -4.07 38.62 13.14
C THR A 73 -5.19 38.70 12.12
N ALA A 74 -4.85 38.86 10.82
CA ALA A 74 -5.82 38.85 9.71
C ALA A 74 -6.66 37.56 9.64
N LEU A 75 -6.21 36.46 10.26
CA LEU A 75 -6.97 35.21 10.40
C LEU A 75 -8.25 35.39 11.23
N ASN A 76 -8.27 36.37 12.15
CA ASN A 76 -9.36 36.61 13.09
C ASN A 76 -10.39 37.66 12.60
N GLU A 77 -10.16 38.33 11.47
CA GLU A 77 -10.91 39.55 11.10
C GLU A 77 -12.18 39.32 10.27
N SER A 78 -12.28 38.28 9.45
CA SER A 78 -13.47 38.01 8.63
C SER A 78 -13.37 36.64 7.94
N SER A 79 -13.90 35.56 8.52
CA SER A 79 -13.48 34.25 7.98
C SER A 79 -14.26 33.00 8.38
N MET A 80 -15.38 33.02 9.13
CA MET A 80 -16.01 31.78 9.64
C MET A 80 -16.30 30.73 8.53
N TYR A 81 -16.82 31.15 7.37
CA TYR A 81 -17.06 30.25 6.22
C TYR A 81 -15.76 29.75 5.57
N VAL A 82 -14.77 30.64 5.38
CA VAL A 82 -13.46 30.30 4.80
C VAL A 82 -12.69 29.35 5.74
N ILE A 83 -12.80 29.53 7.05
CA ILE A 83 -12.21 28.66 8.06
C ILE A 83 -12.87 27.28 8.02
N ILE A 84 -14.21 27.21 8.06
CA ILE A 84 -14.94 25.93 8.05
C ILE A 84 -14.62 25.13 6.78
N THR A 85 -14.62 25.78 5.62
CA THR A 85 -14.26 25.12 4.35
C THR A 85 -12.79 24.68 4.32
N THR A 86 -11.87 25.46 4.88
CA THR A 86 -10.45 25.10 5.00
C THR A 86 -10.25 23.91 5.94
N ILE A 87 -10.97 23.86 7.07
CA ILE A 87 -10.94 22.73 8.01
C ILE A 87 -11.48 21.48 7.35
N LEU A 88 -12.63 21.56 6.67
CA LEU A 88 -13.23 20.43 5.97
C LEU A 88 -12.33 19.90 4.85
N ASN A 89 -11.75 20.78 4.03
CA ASN A 89 -10.80 20.38 2.99
C ASN A 89 -9.53 19.75 3.58
N SER A 90 -9.03 20.29 4.69
CA SER A 90 -7.89 19.73 5.42
C SER A 90 -8.21 18.35 6.00
N PHE A 91 -9.43 18.14 6.50
CA PHE A 91 -9.90 16.85 7.03
C PHE A 91 -10.05 15.80 5.93
N ILE A 92 -10.65 16.17 4.78
CA ILE A 92 -10.76 15.29 3.60
C ILE A 92 -9.37 14.92 3.07
N THR A 93 -8.45 15.89 3.01
CA THR A 93 -7.05 15.67 2.60
C THR A 93 -6.34 14.75 3.58
N PHE A 94 -6.56 14.94 4.89
CA PHE A 94 -6.01 14.08 5.94
C PHE A 94 -6.50 12.63 5.82
N LEU A 95 -7.81 12.42 5.65
CA LEU A 95 -8.36 11.08 5.45
C LEU A 95 -7.80 10.41 4.19
N SER A 96 -7.68 11.16 3.09
CA SER A 96 -7.10 10.67 1.83
C SER A 96 -5.62 10.28 2.01
N ALA A 97 -4.85 11.10 2.73
CA ALA A 97 -3.46 10.82 3.05
C ALA A 97 -3.33 9.58 3.94
N LEU A 98 -4.19 9.44 4.95
CA LEU A 98 -4.24 8.28 5.84
C LEU A 98 -4.56 6.97 5.10
N LEU A 99 -5.54 7.00 4.20
CA LEU A 99 -5.85 5.88 3.30
C LEU A 99 -4.65 5.50 2.43
N SER A 100 -3.96 6.50 1.86
CA SER A 100 -2.76 6.27 1.05
C SER A 100 -1.65 5.57 1.85
N LEU A 101 -1.46 5.94 3.13
CA LEU A 101 -0.47 5.31 4.01
C LEU A 101 -0.76 3.81 4.19
N PHE A 102 -2.02 3.43 4.40
CA PHE A 102 -2.38 2.01 4.52
C PHE A 102 -2.09 1.25 3.23
N VAL A 103 -2.35 1.85 2.08
CA VAL A 103 -2.06 1.24 0.77
C VAL A 103 -0.55 1.05 0.59
N PHE A 104 0.25 2.08 0.86
CA PHE A 104 1.71 2.00 0.74
C PHE A 104 2.33 1.02 1.73
N ASN A 105 1.85 1.01 2.98
CA ASN A 105 2.31 0.06 3.99
C ASN A 105 2.01 -1.39 3.58
N LYS A 106 0.78 -1.67 3.11
CA LYS A 106 0.41 -2.99 2.58
C LYS A 106 1.31 -3.39 1.41
N LYS A 107 1.57 -2.49 0.46
CA LYS A 107 2.45 -2.75 -0.68
C LYS A 107 3.90 -2.99 -0.24
N TYR A 108 4.41 -2.20 0.70
CA TYR A 108 5.75 -2.38 1.26
C TYR A 108 5.89 -3.75 1.92
N ALA A 109 4.97 -4.11 2.83
CA ALA A 109 4.95 -5.40 3.50
C ALA A 109 4.85 -6.55 2.50
N PHE A 110 4.01 -6.41 1.46
CA PHE A 110 3.90 -7.38 0.38
C PHE A 110 5.24 -7.63 -0.31
N TYR A 111 5.92 -6.59 -0.82
CA TYR A 111 7.19 -6.78 -1.53
C TYR A 111 8.31 -7.28 -0.62
N LYS A 112 8.32 -6.88 0.66
CA LYS A 112 9.26 -7.40 1.66
C LYS A 112 9.09 -8.90 1.86
N THR A 113 7.86 -9.38 2.08
CA THR A 113 7.57 -10.80 2.25
C THR A 113 7.93 -11.59 1.00
N LYS A 114 7.58 -11.09 -0.19
CA LYS A 114 7.94 -11.77 -1.45
C LYS A 114 9.46 -11.90 -1.61
N LEU A 115 10.21 -10.83 -1.32
CA LEU A 115 11.67 -10.87 -1.40
C LEU A 115 12.26 -11.91 -0.44
N GLN A 116 11.78 -11.98 0.80
CA GLN A 116 12.24 -12.98 1.78
C GLN A 116 11.96 -14.42 1.32
N VAL A 117 10.77 -14.68 0.78
CA VAL A 117 10.43 -16.01 0.24
C VAL A 117 11.28 -16.35 -0.98
N MET A 118 11.57 -15.37 -1.85
CA MET A 118 12.47 -15.56 -2.99
C MET A 118 13.91 -15.87 -2.55
N GLU A 119 14.43 -15.15 -1.57
CA GLU A 119 15.77 -15.37 -0.99
C GLU A 119 15.86 -16.75 -0.33
N PHE A 120 14.81 -17.16 0.38
CA PHE A 120 14.71 -18.50 0.96
C PHE A 120 14.72 -19.60 -0.10
N GLU A 121 13.93 -19.46 -1.16
CA GLU A 121 13.88 -20.44 -2.25
C GLU A 121 15.23 -20.52 -2.99
N TYR A 122 15.89 -19.38 -3.19
CA TYR A 122 17.25 -19.36 -3.75
C TYR A 122 18.27 -20.06 -2.84
N ALA A 123 18.17 -19.90 -1.52
CA ALA A 123 19.00 -20.65 -0.58
C ALA A 123 18.76 -22.16 -0.68
N TYR A 124 17.51 -22.60 -0.84
CA TYR A 124 17.18 -24.01 -1.08
C TYR A 124 17.81 -24.56 -2.36
N PHE A 125 17.75 -23.76 -3.44
CA PHE A 125 18.39 -24.09 -4.72
C PHE A 125 19.91 -24.20 -4.58
N GLN A 126 20.57 -23.23 -3.95
CA GLN A 126 22.03 -23.23 -3.76
C GLN A 126 22.53 -24.43 -2.96
N ASN A 127 21.76 -24.85 -1.95
CA ASN A 127 22.09 -26.01 -1.13
C ASN A 127 21.65 -27.35 -1.76
N LYS A 128 21.12 -27.35 -2.99
CA LYS A 128 20.57 -28.52 -3.70
C LYS A 128 19.66 -29.39 -2.81
N LEU A 129 18.81 -28.75 -2.00
CA LEU A 129 17.95 -29.46 -1.05
C LEU A 129 16.67 -29.96 -1.71
N TYR A 130 16.16 -31.11 -1.23
CA TYR A 130 14.86 -31.70 -1.59
C TYR A 130 14.58 -31.69 -3.10
N LEU A 131 13.79 -30.71 -3.55
CA LEU A 131 13.31 -30.53 -4.91
C LEU A 131 14.43 -30.33 -5.94
N TYR A 132 15.64 -30.00 -5.50
CA TYR A 132 16.78 -29.70 -6.35
C TYR A 132 17.86 -30.79 -6.34
N LYS A 133 17.78 -31.78 -5.44
CA LYS A 133 18.86 -32.73 -5.13
C LYS A 133 19.31 -33.58 -6.32
N ASP A 134 18.35 -34.00 -7.16
CA ASP A 134 18.58 -34.95 -8.25
C ASP A 134 18.33 -34.34 -9.64
N LYS A 135 18.32 -33.00 -9.73
CA LYS A 135 18.07 -32.30 -10.99
C LYS A 135 19.38 -31.87 -11.64
N ASN A 136 19.45 -32.02 -12.96
CA ASN A 136 20.48 -31.36 -13.77
C ASN A 136 20.38 -29.83 -13.55
N ASP A 137 21.51 -29.13 -13.59
CA ASP A 137 21.61 -27.71 -13.28
C ASP A 137 20.60 -26.89 -14.10
N PHE A 138 20.44 -27.14 -15.41
CA PHE A 138 19.42 -26.48 -16.24
C PHE A 138 17.99 -26.66 -15.71
N ASN A 139 17.62 -27.88 -15.32
CA ASN A 139 16.28 -28.18 -14.82
C ASN A 139 16.05 -27.60 -13.42
N ALA A 140 17.09 -27.57 -12.59
CA ALA A 140 17.05 -26.94 -11.27
C ALA A 140 16.87 -25.42 -11.39
N GLU A 141 17.61 -24.78 -12.31
CA GLU A 141 17.49 -23.35 -12.61
C GLU A 141 16.11 -22.97 -13.16
N PHE A 142 15.58 -23.75 -14.11
CA PHE A 142 14.23 -23.55 -14.64
C PHE A 142 13.16 -23.67 -13.55
N LEU A 143 13.28 -24.69 -12.69
CA LEU A 143 12.34 -24.91 -11.58
C LEU A 143 12.35 -23.75 -10.58
N LEU A 144 13.54 -23.26 -10.22
CA LEU A 144 13.69 -22.07 -9.39
C LEU A 144 12.95 -20.89 -10.03
N TYR A 145 13.22 -20.60 -11.30
CA TYR A 145 12.57 -19.48 -11.99
C TYR A 145 11.04 -19.62 -12.04
N ALA A 146 10.51 -20.80 -12.36
CA ALA A 146 9.07 -21.06 -12.37
C ALA A 146 8.42 -20.85 -10.99
N ARG A 147 9.07 -21.31 -9.92
CA ARG A 147 8.59 -21.11 -8.55
C ARG A 147 8.61 -19.65 -8.14
N ILE A 148 9.64 -18.90 -8.55
CA ILE A 148 9.75 -17.46 -8.29
C ILE A 148 8.63 -16.68 -8.99
N ILE A 149 8.32 -17.01 -10.25
CA ILE A 149 7.16 -16.43 -10.95
C ILE A 149 5.88 -16.70 -10.15
N LYS A 150 5.67 -17.95 -9.74
CA LYS A 150 4.49 -18.32 -8.93
C LYS A 150 4.45 -17.52 -7.62
N ILE A 151 5.57 -17.38 -6.91
CA ILE A 151 5.65 -16.56 -5.69
C ILE A 151 5.20 -15.13 -5.98
N LEU A 152 5.65 -14.52 -7.08
CA LEU A 152 5.26 -13.16 -7.46
C LEU A 152 3.78 -13.06 -7.90
N GLU A 153 3.21 -14.09 -8.52
CA GLU A 153 1.85 -14.12 -9.08
C GLU A 153 0.73 -14.57 -8.12
N VAL A 154 1.05 -15.29 -7.04
CA VAL A 154 0.07 -15.97 -6.15
C VAL A 154 -1.03 -15.07 -5.54
N GLU A 155 -0.94 -13.73 -5.61
CA GLU A 155 -2.04 -12.85 -5.20
C GLU A 155 -2.91 -12.28 -6.33
N ARG A 156 -2.49 -12.36 -7.60
CA ARG A 156 -3.36 -11.94 -8.72
C ARG A 156 -4.63 -12.79 -8.76
N PHE A 157 -4.52 -14.07 -8.38
CA PHE A 157 -5.63 -15.02 -8.38
C PHE A 157 -6.48 -15.02 -7.10
N ARG A 158 -5.88 -14.77 -5.91
CA ARG A 158 -6.65 -14.62 -4.66
C ARG A 158 -7.59 -13.41 -4.66
N THR A 159 -7.23 -12.35 -5.37
CA THR A 159 -8.08 -11.15 -5.47
C THR A 159 -9.30 -11.41 -6.36
N ILE A 160 -9.20 -12.30 -7.35
CA ILE A 160 -10.31 -12.68 -8.24
C ILE A 160 -11.33 -13.53 -7.47
N GLU A 161 -10.88 -14.46 -6.62
CA GLU A 161 -11.78 -15.27 -5.78
C GLU A 161 -12.56 -14.43 -4.74
N LEU A 162 -11.96 -13.34 -4.23
CA LEU A 162 -12.63 -12.43 -3.30
C LEU A 162 -13.60 -11.43 -3.97
N ILE A 163 -13.54 -11.30 -5.30
CA ILE A 163 -14.48 -10.48 -6.10
C ILE A 163 -15.68 -11.31 -6.59
N GLN A 164 -15.66 -12.64 -6.41
CA GLN A 164 -16.77 -13.53 -6.77
C GLN A 164 -17.53 -14.19 -5.59
N PRO A 165 -17.93 -13.50 -4.50
CA PRO A 165 -18.83 -14.13 -3.52
C PRO A 165 -20.32 -14.10 -3.92
N GLU A 166 -20.75 -13.26 -4.87
CA GLU A 166 -22.19 -12.99 -5.06
C GLU A 166 -22.88 -13.87 -6.12
N GLU A 167 -22.17 -14.40 -7.12
CA GLU A 167 -22.82 -15.14 -8.22
C GLU A 167 -23.19 -16.59 -7.86
N LYS A 168 -22.64 -17.14 -6.78
CA LYS A 168 -22.93 -18.51 -6.32
C LYS A 168 -24.13 -18.62 -5.37
N LEU A 169 -24.63 -17.51 -4.82
CA LEU A 169 -25.78 -17.53 -3.90
C LEU A 169 -27.13 -17.40 -4.64
N GLU A 170 -27.16 -16.88 -5.87
CA GLU A 170 -28.39 -16.80 -6.65
C GLU A 170 -28.72 -18.10 -7.40
N THR A 171 -27.72 -18.90 -7.75
CA THR A 171 -27.93 -20.19 -8.43
C THR A 171 -28.45 -21.26 -7.48
N GLU A 172 -27.93 -21.31 -6.25
CA GLU A 172 -28.36 -22.29 -5.24
C GLU A 172 -29.78 -22.00 -4.68
N ASN A 173 -30.15 -20.71 -4.56
CA ASN A 173 -31.51 -20.34 -4.13
C ASN A 173 -32.57 -20.57 -5.21
N ASN A 174 -32.22 -20.46 -6.51
CA ASN A 174 -33.16 -20.70 -7.61
C ASN A 174 -33.39 -22.19 -7.91
N GLU A 175 -32.45 -23.07 -7.54
CA GLU A 175 -32.66 -24.52 -7.64
C GLU A 175 -33.58 -25.04 -6.51
N LEU A 176 -33.46 -24.49 -5.30
CA LEU A 176 -34.31 -24.86 -4.16
C LEU A 176 -35.77 -24.40 -4.31
N THR A 177 -36.05 -23.26 -4.94
CA THR A 177 -37.43 -22.82 -5.24
C THR A 177 -38.10 -23.67 -6.33
N ASN A 178 -37.35 -24.16 -7.31
CA ASN A 178 -37.91 -24.97 -8.42
C ASN A 178 -38.18 -26.43 -8.03
N GLU A 179 -37.49 -26.99 -7.03
CA GLU A 179 -37.80 -28.33 -6.52
C GLU A 179 -38.98 -28.34 -5.53
N GLY A 180 -39.24 -27.23 -4.83
CA GLY A 180 -40.40 -27.07 -3.94
C GLY A 180 -41.75 -27.07 -4.67
N GLU A 181 -41.83 -26.50 -5.87
CA GLU A 181 -43.08 -26.42 -6.64
C GLU A 181 -43.46 -27.74 -7.35
N LYS A 182 -42.51 -28.66 -7.57
CA LYS A 182 -42.78 -29.94 -8.24
C LYS A 182 -43.38 -31.02 -7.33
N ASN A 183 -43.29 -30.87 -6.01
CA ASN A 183 -43.74 -31.86 -5.03
C ASN A 183 -45.04 -31.49 -4.30
N GLY A 184 -45.69 -30.38 -4.69
CA GLY A 184 -46.93 -29.87 -4.08
C GLY A 184 -48.18 -30.04 -4.95
N LYS A 185 -48.36 -31.19 -5.61
CA LYS A 185 -49.63 -31.57 -6.26
C LYS A 185 -50.19 -32.85 -5.66
#